data_AF-A0A9E5WGU5-F1
#
_entry.id   AF-A0A9E5WGU5-F1
#
_cell.length_a   1.000
_cell.length_b   1.000
_cell.length_c   1.000
_cell.angle_alpha   90.00
_cell.angle_beta   90.00
_cell.angle_gamma   90.00
#
_symmetry.space_group_name_H-M   'P 1'
#
loop_
_entity.id
_entity.type
_entity.pdbx_description
1 polymer ?
#
loop_
_entity_poly.entity_id
_entity_poly.type
_entity_poly.pdbx_seq_one_letter_code
_entity_poly.pdbx_strand_id
1 'polypeptide(L)'
;MKTHKPQGDAPSDELLLKARRHYADISCALEQALAQLDQCDDKEKRAFSASVQTHWKSFLNVYEREVDLEKRDREHAGIVHGYAIDLDAARVEVGRRLACLRRVS
;
A
#
# COMPACT_ATOMS: atom_id res chain seq x y z
N MET A 1 -15.21 -20.46 22.89
CA MET A 1 -15.55 -19.62 21.73
C MET A 1 -14.53 -18.48 21.68
N LYS A 2 -13.70 -18.41 20.64
CA LYS A 2 -12.73 -17.31 20.48
C LYS A 2 -13.48 -16.13 19.88
N THR A 3 -13.68 -15.07 20.67
CA THR A 3 -14.27 -13.82 20.23
C THR A 3 -13.30 -13.13 19.27
N HIS A 4 -13.65 -13.09 17.98
CA HIS A 4 -12.92 -12.28 17.01
C HIS A 4 -13.28 -10.82 17.27
N LYS A 5 -12.33 -10.08 17.84
CA LYS A 5 -12.43 -8.62 17.97
C LYS A 5 -12.47 -8.04 16.55
N PRO A 6 -13.38 -7.10 16.23
CA PRO A 6 -13.31 -6.40 14.96
C PRO A 6 -12.09 -5.50 15.05
N GLN A 7 -11.03 -5.87 14.35
CA GLN A 7 -9.86 -5.00 14.21
C GLN A 7 -10.15 -4.07 13.03
N GLY A 8 -11.12 -3.18 13.21
CA GLY A 8 -11.03 -1.87 12.60
C GLY A 8 -9.99 -1.10 13.40
N ASP A 9 -8.98 -0.54 12.73
CA ASP A 9 -8.29 0.69 13.14
C ASP A 9 -7.03 0.92 12.30
N ALA A 10 -7.18 1.60 11.17
CA ALA A 10 -6.29 2.67 10.70
C ALA A 10 -4.75 2.49 10.67
N PRO A 11 -4.12 1.34 10.34
CA PRO A 11 -2.66 1.25 10.21
C PRO A 11 -2.19 1.50 8.76
N SER A 12 -3.10 1.50 7.78
CA SER A 12 -2.78 1.54 6.35
C SER A 12 -2.71 2.97 5.80
N ASP A 13 -3.58 3.89 6.23
CA ASP A 13 -3.61 5.25 5.69
C ASP A 13 -2.45 6.12 6.18
N GLU A 14 -2.04 5.98 7.46
CA GLU A 14 -0.91 6.72 7.99
C GLU A 14 0.42 6.23 7.39
N LEU A 15 0.55 4.92 7.18
CA LEU A 15 1.71 4.33 6.52
C LEU A 15 1.78 4.78 5.06
N LEU A 16 0.67 4.72 4.33
CA LEU A 16 0.59 5.21 2.95
C LEU A 16 0.90 6.71 2.85
N LEU A 17 0.41 7.51 3.81
CA LEU A 17 0.71 8.95 3.85
C LEU A 17 2.19 9.21 4.12
N LYS A 18 2.82 8.44 5.01
CA LYS A 18 4.28 8.50 5.25
C LYS A 18 5.07 8.07 4.03
N ALA A 19 4.68 6.97 3.38
CA ALA A 19 5.31 6.49 2.14
C ALA A 19 5.22 7.52 1.01
N ARG A 20 4.05 8.15 0.80
CA ARG A 20 3.88 9.24 -0.18
C ARG A 20 4.73 10.48 0.13
N ARG A 21 4.92 10.79 1.42
CA ARG A 21 5.79 11.89 1.85
C ARG A 21 7.24 11.58 1.53
N HIS A 22 7.71 10.37 1.88
CA HIS A 22 9.04 9.90 1.54
C HIS A 22 9.29 9.85 0.03
N TYR A 23 8.28 9.48 -0.77
CA TYR A 23 8.34 9.58 -2.22
C TYR A 23 8.64 11.00 -2.67
N ALA A 24 7.82 11.97 -2.22
CA ALA A 24 7.98 13.36 -2.60
C ALA A 24 9.35 13.93 -2.17
N ASP A 25 9.82 13.57 -0.97
CA ASP A 25 11.11 13.99 -0.44
C ASP A 25 12.27 13.43 -1.28
N ILE A 26 12.22 12.13 -1.63
CA ILE A 26 13.24 11.46 -2.43
C ILE A 26 13.25 11.99 -3.87
N SER A 27 12.08 12.22 -4.46
CA SER A 27 11.96 12.83 -5.79
C SER A 27 12.57 14.23 -5.82
N CYS A 28 12.25 15.07 -4.83
CA CYS A 28 12.82 16.42 -4.73
C CYS A 28 14.33 16.38 -4.54
N ALA A 29 14.84 15.49 -3.68
CA ALA A 29 16.27 15.33 -3.46
C ALA A 29 17.00 14.86 -4.74
N LEU A 30 16.39 13.96 -5.50
CA LEU A 30 16.91 13.50 -6.80
C LEU A 30 16.97 14.61 -7.84
N GLU A 31 15.94 15.45 -7.93
CA GLU A 31 15.91 16.58 -8.85
C GLU A 31 17.01 17.60 -8.52
N GLN A 32 17.17 17.93 -7.24
CA GLN A 32 18.24 18.81 -6.77
C GLN A 32 19.63 18.22 -7.04
N ALA A 33 19.79 16.92 -6.79
CA ALA A 33 20.99 16.18 -7.06
C ALA A 33 21.37 16.24 -8.55
N LEU A 34 20.42 16.01 -9.46
CA LEU A 34 20.65 16.13 -10.90
C LEU A 34 21.02 17.55 -11.33
N ALA A 35 20.39 18.58 -10.75
CA ALA A 35 20.71 19.97 -11.05
C ALA A 35 22.12 20.40 -10.58
N GLN A 36 22.60 19.84 -9.46
CA GLN A 36 23.98 20.02 -9.00
C GLN A 36 24.97 19.29 -9.89
N LEU A 37 24.57 18.14 -10.42
CA LEU A 37 25.41 17.32 -11.27
C LEU A 37 25.81 18.04 -12.56
N ASP A 38 24.90 18.82 -13.16
CA ASP A 38 25.19 19.58 -14.38
C ASP A 38 26.36 20.58 -14.21
N GLN A 39 26.61 21.01 -12.97
CA GLN A 39 27.64 22.00 -12.62
C GLN A 39 29.01 21.38 -12.28
N CYS A 40 29.11 20.05 -12.15
CA CYS A 40 30.34 19.34 -11.77
C CYS A 40 31.22 18.93 -12.97
N ASP A 41 32.49 18.60 -12.71
CA ASP A 41 33.43 18.06 -13.70
C ASP A 41 33.16 16.57 -14.01
N ASP A 42 33.61 16.07 -15.17
CA ASP A 42 33.23 14.74 -15.71
C ASP A 42 33.51 13.54 -14.78
N LYS A 43 34.55 13.62 -13.93
CA LYS A 43 34.86 12.56 -12.96
C LYS A 43 33.88 12.51 -11.79
N GLU A 44 33.47 13.67 -11.29
CA GLU A 44 32.49 13.82 -10.21
C GLU A 44 31.09 13.42 -10.70
N LYS A 45 30.78 13.79 -11.96
CA LYS A 45 29.56 13.38 -12.66
C LYS A 45 29.35 11.86 -12.70
N ARG A 46 30.42 11.10 -12.96
CA ARG A 46 30.36 9.62 -13.01
C ARG A 46 30.14 8.98 -11.65
N ALA A 47 30.87 9.43 -10.62
CA ALA A 47 30.74 8.87 -9.27
C ALA A 47 29.34 9.13 -8.70
N PHE A 48 28.81 10.33 -8.93
CA PHE A 48 27.49 10.72 -8.49
C PHE A 48 26.37 10.03 -9.29
N SER A 49 26.51 9.88 -10.61
CA SER A 49 25.56 9.11 -11.44
C SER A 49 25.40 7.66 -10.94
N ALA A 50 26.50 7.01 -10.56
CA ALA A 50 26.47 5.66 -9.99
C ALA A 50 25.75 5.61 -8.63
N SER A 51 25.96 6.62 -7.79
CA SER A 51 25.25 6.75 -6.50
C SER A 51 23.75 6.97 -6.71
N VAL A 52 23.38 7.91 -7.59
CA VAL A 52 21.98 8.18 -7.97
C VAL A 52 21.29 6.94 -8.52
N GLN A 53 21.93 6.17 -9.41
CA GLN A 53 21.37 4.91 -9.90
C GLN A 53 21.15 3.89 -8.79
N THR A 54 22.06 3.81 -7.82
CA THR A 54 21.93 2.90 -6.67
C THR A 54 20.74 3.30 -5.81
N HIS A 55 20.60 4.59 -5.51
CA HIS A 55 19.46 5.11 -4.75
C HIS A 55 18.14 4.92 -5.49
N TRP A 56 18.11 5.14 -6.80
CA TRP A 56 16.94 4.90 -7.64
C TRP A 56 16.50 3.43 -7.61
N LYS A 57 17.43 2.48 -7.71
CA LYS A 57 17.13 1.04 -7.60
C LYS A 57 16.61 0.66 -6.21
N SER A 58 17.21 1.19 -5.15
CA SER A 58 16.71 0.98 -3.79
C SER A 58 15.30 1.55 -3.61
N PHE A 59 15.03 2.70 -4.19
CA PHE A 59 13.72 3.34 -4.18
C PHE A 59 12.67 2.51 -4.93
N LEU A 60 12.98 2.02 -6.13
CA LEU A 60 12.08 1.12 -6.88
C LEU A 60 11.75 -0.16 -6.10
N ASN A 61 12.72 -0.76 -5.41
CA ASN A 61 12.46 -1.92 -4.55
C ASN A 61 11.48 -1.60 -3.42
N VAL A 62 11.60 -0.45 -2.77
CA VAL A 62 10.65 -0.03 -1.72
C VAL A 62 9.26 0.18 -2.32
N TYR A 63 9.18 0.85 -3.48
CA TYR A 63 7.92 1.07 -4.18
C TYR A 63 7.21 -0.25 -4.56
N GLU A 64 7.93 -1.23 -5.09
CA GLU A 64 7.35 -2.55 -5.38
C GLU A 64 6.79 -3.23 -4.13
N ARG A 65 7.47 -3.09 -2.99
CA ARG A 65 6.98 -3.62 -1.70
C ARG A 65 5.71 -2.92 -1.23
N GLU A 66 5.59 -1.60 -1.43
CA GLU A 66 4.36 -0.86 -1.14
C GLU A 66 3.18 -1.35 -1.99
N VAL A 67 3.40 -1.57 -3.29
CA VAL A 67 2.36 -2.11 -4.20
C VAL A 67 1.91 -3.50 -3.75
N ASP A 68 2.83 -4.34 -3.29
CA ASP A 68 2.51 -5.68 -2.81
C ASP A 68 1.77 -5.66 -1.46
N LEU A 69 2.14 -4.75 -0.55
CA LEU A 69 1.41 -4.54 0.70
C LEU A 69 -0.02 -4.05 0.43
N GLU A 70 -0.21 -3.09 -0.48
CA GLU A 70 -1.54 -2.60 -0.84
C GLU A 70 -2.42 -3.69 -1.47
N LYS A 71 -1.84 -4.58 -2.28
CA LYS A 71 -2.57 -5.75 -2.81
C LYS A 71 -2.99 -6.70 -1.69
N ARG A 72 -2.08 -7.02 -0.77
CA ARG A 72 -2.39 -7.90 0.37
C ARG A 72 -3.45 -7.30 1.28
N ASP A 73 -3.39 -6.00 1.55
CA ASP A 73 -4.40 -5.30 2.34
C ASP A 73 -5.78 -5.37 1.68
N ARG A 74 -5.86 -5.19 0.36
CA ARG A 74 -7.11 -5.36 -0.40
C ARG A 74 -7.65 -6.79 -0.34
N GLU A 75 -6.79 -7.79 -0.48
CA GLU A 75 -7.16 -9.20 -0.34
C GLU A 75 -7.68 -9.52 1.07
N HIS A 76 -7.00 -9.04 2.11
CA HIS A 76 -7.41 -9.21 3.50
C HIS A 76 -8.74 -8.50 3.83
N ALA A 77 -9.00 -7.35 3.23
CA ALA A 77 -10.26 -6.63 3.34
C ALA A 77 -11.42 -7.31 2.57
N GLY A 78 -11.18 -8.42 1.88
CA GLY A 78 -12.20 -9.12 1.08
C GLY A 78 -12.62 -8.33 -0.15
N ILE A 79 -11.78 -7.41 -0.63
CA ILE A 79 -12.02 -6.62 -1.85
C ILE A 79 -11.62 -7.48 -3.05
N VAL A 80 -12.62 -7.94 -3.81
CA VAL A 80 -12.42 -8.69 -5.06
C VAL A 80 -12.99 -7.86 -6.21
N HIS A 81 -12.19 -7.62 -7.24
CA HIS A 81 -12.56 -6.78 -8.41
C HIS A 81 -13.08 -5.36 -8.07
N GLY A 82 -12.62 -4.77 -6.97
CA GLY A 82 -13.03 -3.42 -6.55
C GLY A 82 -14.34 -3.38 -5.76
N TYR A 83 -14.93 -4.53 -5.46
CA TYR A 83 -16.11 -4.65 -4.61
C TYR A 83 -15.74 -5.36 -3.31
N ALA A 84 -16.08 -4.74 -2.17
CA ALA A 84 -16.02 -5.39 -0.86
C ALA A 84 -17.38 -6.06 -0.58
N ILE A 85 -17.39 -7.34 -0.23
CA ILE A 85 -18.60 -8.01 0.26
C ILE A 85 -18.70 -7.78 1.76
N ASP A 86 -19.78 -7.14 2.22
CA ASP A 86 -20.11 -7.06 3.65
C ASP A 86 -20.59 -8.43 4.13
N LEU A 87 -19.65 -9.20 4.69
CA LEU A 87 -19.91 -10.53 5.20
C LEU A 87 -20.85 -10.54 6.40
N ASP A 88 -20.93 -9.45 7.17
CA ASP A 88 -21.80 -9.37 8.33
C ASP A 88 -23.25 -9.14 7.90
N ALA A 89 -23.48 -8.21 6.97
CA ALA A 89 -24.79 -8.04 6.34
C ALA A 89 -25.24 -9.33 5.62
N ALA A 90 -24.33 -10.00 4.90
CA ALA A 90 -24.62 -11.26 4.23
C ALA A 90 -25.01 -12.37 5.21
N ARG A 91 -24.30 -12.49 6.35
CA ARG A 91 -24.64 -13.46 7.41
C ARG A 91 -26.02 -13.19 8.01
N VAL A 92 -26.36 -11.93 8.25
CA VAL A 92 -27.68 -11.55 8.78
C VAL A 92 -28.79 -11.97 7.82
N GLU A 93 -28.64 -11.67 6.52
CA GLU A 93 -29.66 -12.04 5.53
C GLU A 93 -29.80 -13.56 5.35
N VAL A 94 -28.68 -14.30 5.33
CA VAL A 94 -28.70 -15.77 5.31
C VAL A 94 -29.40 -16.33 6.56
N GLY A 95 -29.08 -15.80 7.74
CA GLY A 95 -29.71 -16.20 9.00
C GLY A 95 -31.22 -15.96 8.99
N ARG A 96 -31.65 -14.79 8.47
CA ARG A 96 -33.08 -14.46 8.30
C ARG A 96 -33.78 -15.48 7.40
N ARG A 97 -33.20 -15.80 6.24
CA ARG A 97 -33.76 -16.78 5.29
C ARG A 97 -33.86 -18.18 5.91
N LEU A 98 -32.82 -18.62 6.61
CA LEU A 98 -32.83 -19.92 7.30
C LEU A 98 -33.90 -19.96 8.41
N ALA A 99 -34.09 -18.87 9.15
CA ALA A 99 -35.14 -18.78 10.16
C ALA A 99 -36.55 -18.84 9.53
N CYS A 100 -36.76 -18.19 8.38
CA CYS A 100 -38.00 -18.32 7.62
C CYS A 100 -38.25 -19.76 7.17
N LEU A 101 -37.23 -20.44 6.63
CA LEU A 101 -37.38 -21.84 6.20
C LEU A 101 -37.75 -22.77 7.36
N ARG A 102 -37.12 -22.61 8.53
CA ARG A 102 -37.44 -23.41 9.72
C ARG A 102 -38.84 -23.17 10.29
N ARG A 103 -39.48 -22.04 9.98
CA ARG A 103 -40.85 -21.75 10.41
C ARG A 103 -41.90 -22.42 9.51
N VAL A 104 -41.50 -22.88 8.33
CA VAL A 104 -42.37 -23.47 7.31
C VAL A 104 -42.12 -24.99 7.17
N SER A 105 -41.09 -25.54 7.83
CA SER A 105 -40.85 -26.98 8.01
C SER A 105 -41.45 -27.49 9.32
#